data_AF-A0A920H2I7-F1
#
_entry.id   AF-A0A920H2I7-F1
#
_cell.length_a   1.000
_cell.length_b   1.000
_cell.length_c   1.000
_cell.angle_alpha   90.00
_cell.angle_beta   90.00
_cell.angle_gamma   90.00
#
_symmetry.space_group_name_H-M   'P 1'
#
loop_
_entity.id
_entity.type
_entity.pdbx_description
1 polymer ?
#
loop_
_entity_poly.entity_id
_entity_poly.type
_entity_poly.pdbx_seq_one_letter_code
_entity_poly.pdbx_strand_id
1 'polypeptide(L)'
;MEQFLSGYTPSIYLVFFLAVVLYFVYYRTRLGTAIRATGENPEAAEDAGIKHIKNEMVNGNFFRGISRYWWYLLSLENMTLFTEGMSAGKGYIGLVASSFGNNTPLGTFGASIFLD
;
A
#
# COMPACT_ATOMS: atom_id res chain seq x y z
N MET A 1 7.59 -24.26 -19.43
CA MET A 1 6.51 -23.91 -18.48
C MET A 1 7.04 -23.47 -17.10
N GLU A 2 8.34 -23.59 -16.80
CA GLU A 2 8.89 -23.14 -15.51
C GLU A 2 9.57 -21.76 -15.53
N GLN A 3 9.84 -21.22 -16.71
CA GLN A 3 10.51 -19.91 -16.86
C GLN A 3 9.57 -18.72 -16.63
N PHE A 4 8.25 -18.91 -16.73
CA PHE A 4 7.24 -17.89 -16.42
C PHE A 4 7.04 -17.70 -14.91
N LEU A 5 7.47 -18.66 -14.08
CA LEU A 5 7.40 -18.56 -12.61
C LEU A 5 8.73 -18.10 -11.98
N SER A 6 9.88 -18.35 -12.65
CA SER A 6 11.22 -18.21 -12.07
C SER A 6 11.98 -16.91 -12.39
N GLY A 7 11.42 -15.99 -13.19
CA GLY A 7 12.10 -14.73 -13.54
C GLY A 7 11.83 -13.56 -12.57
N TYR A 8 10.76 -13.64 -11.79
CA TYR A 8 10.32 -12.58 -10.89
C TYR A 8 10.43 -13.01 -9.43
N THR A 9 10.93 -12.09 -8.60
CA THR A 9 11.14 -12.32 -7.18
C THR A 9 9.81 -12.67 -6.48
N PRO A 10 9.78 -13.58 -5.49
CA PRO A 10 8.55 -13.98 -4.79
C PRO A 10 7.74 -12.80 -4.20
N SER A 11 8.41 -11.69 -3.93
CA SER A 11 7.82 -10.41 -3.56
C SER A 11 6.78 -9.90 -4.54
N ILE A 12 7.02 -10.01 -5.85
CA ILE A 12 6.09 -9.46 -6.85
C ILE A 12 4.72 -10.11 -6.74
N TYR A 13 4.65 -11.44 -6.60
CA TYR A 13 3.38 -12.15 -6.39
C TYR A 13 2.66 -11.71 -5.10
N LEU A 14 3.43 -11.40 -4.05
CA LEU A 14 2.89 -10.90 -2.79
C LEU A 14 2.27 -9.50 -2.95
N VAL A 15 2.86 -8.62 -3.77
CA VAL A 15 2.29 -7.31 -4.10
C VAL A 15 0.94 -7.45 -4.82
N PHE A 16 0.84 -8.33 -5.83
CA PHE A 16 -0.43 -8.59 -6.53
C PHE A 16 -1.52 -9.08 -5.57
N PHE A 17 -1.17 -10.03 -4.69
CA PHE A 17 -2.10 -10.52 -3.67
C PHE A 17 -2.53 -9.40 -2.70
N LEU A 18 -1.58 -8.59 -2.22
CA LEU A 18 -1.85 -7.49 -1.31
C LEU A 18 -2.76 -6.43 -1.94
N ALA A 19 -2.58 -6.12 -3.22
CA ALA A 19 -3.41 -5.17 -3.94
C ALA A 19 -4.89 -5.61 -3.98
N VAL A 20 -5.14 -6.90 -4.26
CA VAL A 20 -6.49 -7.49 -4.26
C VAL A 20 -7.10 -7.45 -2.86
N VAL A 21 -6.33 -7.82 -1.84
CA VAL A 21 -6.78 -7.78 -0.44
C VAL A 21 -7.12 -6.36 -0.01
N LEU A 22 -6.28 -5.37 -0.32
CA LEU A 22 -6.51 -3.97 0.02
C LEU A 22 -7.73 -3.41 -0.69
N TYR A 23 -7.94 -3.75 -1.96
CA TYR A 23 -9.16 -3.39 -2.67
C TYR A 23 -10.40 -3.95 -1.95
N PHE A 24 -10.39 -5.24 -1.60
CA PHE A 24 -11.50 -5.85 -0.89
C PHE A 24 -11.74 -5.19 0.48
N VAL A 25 -10.68 -4.95 1.25
CA VAL A 25 -10.78 -4.30 2.57
C VAL A 25 -11.33 -2.88 2.43
N TYR A 26 -10.81 -2.07 1.50
CA TYR A 26 -11.25 -0.69 1.34
C TYR A 26 -12.71 -0.57 0.89
N TYR A 27 -13.15 -1.40 -0.05
CA TYR A 27 -14.46 -1.28 -0.68
C TYR A 27 -15.55 -2.15 -0.06
N ARG A 28 -15.21 -3.29 0.55
CA ARG A 28 -16.21 -4.25 1.08
C ARG A 28 -16.33 -4.27 2.60
N THR A 29 -15.41 -3.65 3.35
CA THR A 29 -15.46 -3.68 4.82
C THR A 29 -15.93 -2.37 5.44
N ARG A 30 -16.51 -2.46 6.65
CA ARG A 30 -16.89 -1.30 7.46
C ARG A 30 -15.68 -0.44 7.82
N LEU A 31 -14.52 -1.07 8.03
CA LEU A 31 -13.25 -0.38 8.28
C LEU A 31 -12.84 0.50 7.09
N GLY A 32 -12.93 -0.01 5.87
CA GLY A 32 -12.61 0.75 4.66
C GLY A 32 -13.52 1.96 4.40
N THR A 33 -14.78 1.88 4.82
CA THR A 33 -15.70 3.02 4.75
C THR A 33 -15.41 4.03 5.86
N ALA A 34 -15.11 3.56 7.08
CA ALA A 34 -14.72 4.40 8.19
C ALA A 34 -13.42 5.18 7.90
N ILE A 35 -12.41 4.53 7.31
CA ILE A 35 -11.14 5.17 6.91
C ILE A 35 -11.37 6.29 5.90
N ARG A 36 -12.23 6.05 4.89
CA ARG A 36 -12.58 7.07 3.89
C ARG A 36 -13.36 8.21 4.50
N ALA A 37 -14.34 7.92 5.36
CA ALA A 37 -15.11 8.94 6.07
C ALA A 37 -14.22 9.85 6.95
N THR A 38 -13.29 9.26 7.71
CA THR A 38 -12.35 10.02 8.53
C THR A 38 -11.34 10.84 7.72
N GLY A 39 -11.01 10.40 6.50
CA GLY A 39 -10.10 11.12 5.60
C GLY A 39 -10.75 12.31 4.90
N GLU A 40 -12.06 12.28 4.68
CA GLU A 40 -12.83 13.39 4.10
C GLU A 40 -13.15 14.46 5.14
N ASN A 41 -13.76 14.06 6.27
CA ASN A 41 -14.04 14.97 7.37
C ASN A 41 -13.97 14.22 8.73
N PRO A 42 -12.91 14.43 9.51
CA PRO A 42 -12.73 13.75 10.79
C PRO A 42 -13.79 14.15 11.82
N GLU A 43 -14.23 15.41 11.82
CA GLU A 43 -15.21 15.94 12.77
C GLU A 43 -16.60 15.33 12.54
N ALA A 44 -17.01 15.22 11.27
CA ALA A 44 -18.27 14.55 10.89
C ALA A 44 -18.26 13.04 11.20
N ALA A 45 -17.08 12.41 11.19
CA ALA A 45 -16.95 10.99 11.53
C ALA A 45 -17.11 10.75 13.05
N GLU A 46 -16.62 11.68 13.89
CA GLU A 46 -16.80 11.61 15.34
C GLU A 46 -18.27 11.80 15.74
N ASP A 47 -18.98 12.73 15.10
CA ASP A 47 -20.42 12.93 15.29
C ASP A 47 -21.26 11.71 14.88
N ALA A 48 -20.82 10.97 13.87
CA ALA A 48 -21.44 9.70 13.46
C ALA A 48 -21.12 8.51 14.42
N GLY A 49 -20.39 8.75 15.51
CA GLY A 49 -20.04 7.74 16.51
C GLY A 49 -18.85 6.86 16.12
N ILE A 50 -18.11 7.20 15.08
CA ILE A 50 -16.89 6.49 14.69
C ILE A 50 -15.75 7.02 15.55
N LYS A 51 -15.11 6.14 16.33
CA LYS A 51 -13.91 6.49 17.12
C LYS A 51 -12.73 6.78 16.19
N HIS A 52 -12.65 8.00 15.68
CA HIS A 52 -11.68 8.48 14.70
C HIS A 52 -10.24 8.17 15.12
N ILE A 53 -9.82 8.64 16.29
CA ILE A 53 -8.45 8.46 16.81
C ILE A 53 -8.06 6.98 16.87
N LYS A 54 -8.95 6.10 17.36
CA LYS A 54 -8.63 4.67 17.49
C LYS A 54 -8.51 3.99 16.12
N ASN A 55 -9.42 4.31 15.20
CA ASN A 55 -9.39 3.75 13.86
C ASN A 55 -8.17 4.24 13.08
N GLU A 56 -7.82 5.53 13.18
CA GLU A 56 -6.66 6.08 12.51
C GLU A 56 -5.34 5.51 13.08
N MET A 57 -5.21 5.40 14.40
CA MET A 57 -4.02 4.81 15.02
C MET A 57 -3.82 3.34 14.64
N VAL A 58 -4.88 2.53 14.64
CA VAL A 58 -4.80 1.10 14.30
C VAL A 58 -4.46 0.93 12.82
N ASN A 59 -5.15 1.65 11.94
CA ASN A 59 -4.89 1.56 10.50
C ASN A 59 -3.52 2.13 10.15
N GLY A 60 -3.14 3.29 10.70
CA GLY A 60 -1.83 3.90 10.49
C GLY A 60 -0.69 2.99 10.92
N ASN A 61 -0.79 2.34 12.08
CA ASN A 61 0.23 1.38 12.52
C ASN A 61 0.30 0.13 11.64
N PHE A 62 -0.85 -0.37 11.17
CA PHE A 62 -0.92 -1.51 10.27
C PHE A 62 -0.23 -1.22 8.92
N PHE A 63 -0.56 -0.11 8.27
CA PHE A 63 0.05 0.29 6.99
C PHE A 63 1.54 0.62 7.13
N ARG A 64 1.96 1.25 8.23
CA ARG A 64 3.38 1.47 8.55
C ARG A 64 4.14 0.16 8.72
N GLY A 65 3.52 -0.86 9.33
CA GLY A 65 4.09 -2.20 9.47
C GLY A 65 4.34 -2.86 8.11
N ILE A 66 3.34 -2.82 7.22
CA ILE A 66 3.43 -3.34 5.86
C ILE A 66 4.54 -2.63 5.06
N SER A 67 4.59 -1.30 5.13
CA SER A 67 5.62 -0.51 4.44
C SER A 67 7.04 -0.85 4.93
N ARG A 68 7.22 -1.02 6.24
CA ARG A 68 8.52 -1.43 6.82
C ARG A 68 8.93 -2.83 6.38
N TYR A 69 7.98 -3.77 6.34
CA TYR A 69 8.24 -5.12 5.86
C TYR A 69 8.67 -5.13 4.39
N TRP A 70 7.99 -4.34 3.55
CA TRP A 70 8.35 -4.19 2.14
C TRP A 70 9.74 -3.58 1.92
N TRP A 71 10.09 -2.56 2.71
CA TRP A 71 11.43 -1.98 2.67
C TRP A 71 12.53 -2.97 3.10
N TYR A 72 12.24 -3.79 4.11
CA TYR A 72 13.14 -4.86 4.54
C TYR A 72 13.34 -5.91 3.44
N LEU A 73 12.27 -6.33 2.76
CA LEU A 73 12.37 -7.26 1.62
C LEU A 73 13.22 -6.67 0.48
N LEU A 74 13.01 -5.40 0.12
CA LEU A 74 13.85 -4.70 -0.87
C LEU A 74 15.35 -4.73 -0.50
N SER A 75 15.65 -4.63 0.80
CA SER A 75 17.01 -4.68 1.33
C SER A 75 17.63 -6.08 1.28
N LEU A 76 16.82 -7.14 1.37
CA LEU A 76 17.29 -8.52 1.25
C LEU A 76 17.56 -8.91 -0.20
N GLU A 77 16.77 -8.38 -1.14
CA GLU A 77 16.89 -8.66 -2.57
C GLU A 77 18.14 -8.03 -3.20
N ASN A 78 18.60 -6.88 -2.68
CA ASN A 78 19.75 -6.13 -3.23
C ASN A 78 21.12 -6.56 -2.67
N MET A 79 21.25 -7.81 -2.23
CA MET A 79 22.31 -8.31 -1.34
C MET A 79 22.16 -7.73 0.06
N THR A 80 22.50 -8.51 1.09
CA THR A 80 22.16 -8.33 2.52
C THR A 80 22.64 -7.02 3.19
N LEU A 81 23.17 -6.06 2.44
CA LEU A 81 23.66 -4.76 2.89
C LEU A 81 22.87 -3.63 2.25
N PHE A 82 22.43 -2.70 3.09
CA PHE A 82 21.87 -1.43 2.63
C PHE A 82 22.93 -0.68 1.81
N THR A 83 22.66 -0.53 0.51
CA THR A 83 23.54 0.17 -0.42
C THR A 83 22.93 1.54 -0.76
N GLU A 84 23.76 2.57 -0.88
CA GLU A 84 23.29 3.90 -1.31
C GLU A 84 22.61 3.81 -2.69
N GLY A 85 21.42 4.39 -2.81
CA GLY A 85 20.63 4.35 -4.04
C GLY A 85 19.75 3.10 -4.23
N MET A 86 19.72 2.16 -3.27
CA MET A 86 18.90 0.93 -3.35
C MET A 86 17.39 1.18 -3.57
N SER A 87 16.87 2.32 -3.10
CA SER A 87 15.48 2.68 -3.30
C SER A 87 15.17 3.12 -4.73
N ALA A 88 16.17 3.49 -5.53
CA ALA A 88 16.07 3.91 -6.92
C ALA A 88 14.92 4.89 -7.23
N GLY A 89 14.52 5.74 -6.26
CA GLY A 89 13.39 6.65 -6.43
C GLY A 89 11.99 6.01 -6.33
N LYS A 90 11.88 4.72 -6.03
CA LYS A 90 10.59 3.98 -5.89
C LYS A 90 9.62 4.61 -4.90
N GLY A 91 10.13 5.29 -3.87
CA GLY A 91 9.29 6.07 -2.94
C GLY A 91 8.58 7.25 -3.60
N TYR A 92 9.26 7.98 -4.49
CA TYR A 92 8.66 9.08 -5.25
C TYR A 92 7.71 8.56 -6.33
N ILE A 93 8.09 7.49 -7.04
CA ILE A 93 7.23 6.83 -8.03
C ILE A 93 5.92 6.37 -7.38
N GLY A 94 5.96 5.84 -6.16
CA GLY A 94 4.76 5.46 -5.40
C GLY A 94 3.82 6.63 -5.10
N LEU A 95 4.37 7.80 -4.73
CA LEU A 95 3.56 9.01 -4.53
C LEU A 95 2.92 9.47 -5.84
N VAL A 96 3.70 9.52 -6.93
CA VAL A 96 3.22 9.90 -8.26
C VAL A 96 2.12 8.93 -8.74
N ALA A 97 2.31 7.63 -8.55
CA ALA A 97 1.31 6.61 -8.87
C ALA A 97 0.01 6.80 -8.08
N SER A 98 0.07 7.15 -6.79
CA SER A 98 -1.13 7.42 -5.99
C SER A 98 -1.92 8.64 -6.47
N SER A 99 -1.22 9.69 -6.91
CA SER A 99 -1.85 10.88 -7.49
C SER A 99 -2.52 10.57 -8.83
N PHE A 100 -1.84 9.84 -9.73
CA PHE A 100 -2.43 9.41 -11.01
C PHE A 100 -3.59 8.42 -10.82
N GLY A 101 -3.54 7.62 -9.75
CA GLY A 101 -4.58 6.66 -9.38
C GLY A 101 -5.78 7.23 -8.64
N ASN A 102 -5.84 8.56 -8.44
CA ASN A 102 -6.86 9.24 -7.65
C ASN A 102 -7.03 8.66 -6.23
N ASN A 103 -5.93 8.23 -5.60
CA ASN A 103 -5.91 7.55 -4.30
C ASN A 103 -6.82 6.30 -4.21
N THR A 104 -7.24 5.73 -5.34
CA THR A 104 -8.00 4.50 -5.37
C THR A 104 -7.06 3.29 -5.43
N PRO A 105 -7.29 2.22 -4.66
CA PRO A 105 -6.43 1.03 -4.69
C PRO A 105 -6.20 0.47 -6.10
N LEU A 106 -7.24 0.46 -6.94
CA LEU A 106 -7.14 -0.06 -8.31
C LEU A 106 -6.45 0.92 -9.27
N GLY A 107 -6.75 2.22 -9.15
CA GLY A 107 -6.13 3.26 -9.97
C GLY A 107 -4.64 3.41 -9.67
N THR A 108 -4.27 3.40 -8.39
CA THR A 108 -2.86 3.46 -7.96
C THR A 108 -2.10 2.23 -8.43
N PHE A 109 -2.71 1.04 -8.33
CA PHE A 109 -2.08 -0.19 -8.82
C PHE A 109 -1.84 -0.16 -10.33
N GLY A 110 -2.84 0.29 -11.11
CA GLY A 110 -2.68 0.47 -12.55
C GLY A 110 -1.60 1.51 -12.89
N ALA A 111 -1.58 2.64 -12.19
CA ALA A 111 -0.55 3.66 -12.37
C ALA A 111 0.85 3.16 -12.01
N SER A 112 0.98 2.35 -10.95
CA SER A 112 2.26 1.75 -10.57
C SER A 112 2.80 0.81 -11.64
N ILE A 113 1.97 -0.03 -12.26
CA ILE A 113 2.41 -0.91 -13.37
C ILE A 113 2.88 -0.09 -14.59
N PHE A 114 2.28 1.08 -14.82
CA PHE A 114 2.66 1.95 -15.94
C PHE A 114 3.93 2.78 -15.68
N LEU A 115 4.23 3.07 -14.41
CA LEU A 115 5.34 3.94 -14.01
C LEU A 115 6.61 3.17 -13.56
N ASP A 116 6.51 1.86 -13.33
CA ASP A 116 7.63 0.96 -13.01
C ASP A 116 8.59 0.74 -14.19
#